data_AF-A0A9D6E083-F1
#
_entry.id   AF-A0A9D6E083-F1
#
_cell.length_a   1.000
_cell.length_b   1.000
_cell.length_c   1.000
_cell.angle_alpha   90.00
_cell.angle_beta   90.00
_cell.angle_gamma   90.00
#
_symmetry.space_group_name_H-M   'P 1'
#
loop_
_entity.id
_entity.type
_entity.pdbx_description
1 polymer ?
#
loop_
_entity_poly.entity_id
_entity_poly.type
_entity_poly.pdbx_seq_one_letter_code
_entity_poly.pdbx_strand_id
1 'polypeptide(L)'
;MLPVRGKKRGRKRKLGRRGKGGAGVYPALENVGVIHGVTPALCEDVTLSALNNTFDEASDSLKRRGIDISPKRARAVSEKFAATALEIRGKDLDDYHNGAAAQAPALKDAHVAVCLDGGRINIRTPKNGRIPDDAKRRGFNANWREPKLFTIYSLDEEGKRLKGSPHFCDGTISGPEKTLDLLAAELHRLGIGGAKELLSRRRPSSRHRRPSVRAQRQTEKTLVQQNEDFFERGLP
;
A
#
# COMPACT_ATOMS: atom_id res chain seq x y z
N MET A 1 54.44 -3.66 8.72
CA MET A 1 53.16 -4.33 8.38
C MET A 1 52.40 -4.56 9.68
N LEU A 2 51.28 -3.87 9.92
CA LEU A 2 50.44 -4.09 11.11
C LEU A 2 49.49 -5.29 10.85
N PRO A 3 49.28 -6.18 11.83
CA PRO A 3 48.45 -7.36 11.62
C PRO A 3 46.97 -6.97 11.44
N VAL A 4 46.36 -7.48 10.37
CA VAL A 4 44.93 -7.33 10.09
C VAL A 4 44.15 -8.04 11.19
N ARG A 5 43.42 -7.28 12.02
CA ARG A 5 42.51 -7.83 13.04
C ARG A 5 41.52 -8.78 12.37
N GLY A 6 41.66 -10.08 12.64
CA GLY A 6 40.71 -11.10 12.19
C GLY A 6 39.28 -10.75 12.64
N LYS A 7 38.30 -10.96 11.74
CA LYS A 7 36.87 -10.75 12.03
C LYS A 7 36.50 -11.52 13.30
N LYS A 8 36.31 -10.82 14.43
CA LYS A 8 35.71 -11.41 15.63
C LYS A 8 34.34 -11.95 15.23
N ARG A 9 34.18 -13.28 15.24
CA ARG A 9 32.86 -13.93 15.14
C ARG A 9 31.98 -13.26 16.19
N GLY A 10 30.85 -12.69 15.77
CA GLY A 10 29.89 -12.07 16.67
C GLY A 10 29.54 -13.04 17.81
N ARG A 11 29.32 -12.51 19.01
CA ARG A 11 28.98 -13.29 20.21
C ARG A 11 27.88 -14.29 19.87
N LYS A 12 28.12 -15.60 20.09
CA LYS A 12 27.08 -16.63 19.99
C LYS A 12 25.85 -16.13 20.75
N ARG A 13 24.70 -16.02 20.08
CA ARG A 13 23.44 -15.68 20.74
C ARG A 13 23.26 -16.70 21.87
N LYS A 14 23.21 -16.23 23.12
CA LYS A 14 22.86 -17.10 24.24
C LYS A 14 21.46 -17.66 23.95
N LEU A 15 21.38 -18.94 23.60
CA LEU A 15 20.12 -19.67 23.69
C LEU A 15 19.62 -19.54 25.15
N GLY A 16 18.33 -19.29 25.34
CA GLY A 16 17.73 -19.23 26.69
C GLY A 16 17.58 -17.85 27.34
N ARG A 17 17.69 -16.74 26.60
CA ARG A 17 17.29 -15.40 27.11
C ARG A 17 15.79 -15.10 27.05
N ARG A 18 14.99 -16.03 26.54
CA ARG A 18 13.53 -15.96 26.69
C ARG A 18 13.18 -16.53 28.05
N GLY A 19 12.29 -15.89 28.80
CA GLY A 19 11.80 -16.44 30.07
C GLY A 19 11.22 -17.84 29.88
N LYS A 20 10.97 -18.58 30.98
CA LYS A 20 10.50 -19.98 30.94
C LYS A 20 9.31 -20.21 29.98
N GLY A 21 8.46 -19.20 29.75
CA GLY A 21 7.31 -19.26 28.83
C GLY A 21 7.61 -19.02 27.33
N GLY A 22 8.85 -18.74 26.93
CA GLY A 22 9.18 -18.53 25.52
C GLY A 22 8.52 -17.29 24.89
N ALA A 23 8.23 -17.37 23.59
CA ALA A 23 7.36 -16.41 22.90
C ALA A 23 6.01 -17.11 22.67
N GLY A 24 5.11 -16.99 23.64
CA GLY A 24 3.77 -17.56 23.57
C GLY A 24 2.76 -16.64 22.87
N VAL A 25 1.60 -17.19 22.57
CA VAL A 25 0.40 -16.44 22.19
C VAL A 25 -0.30 -16.00 23.48
N TYR A 26 -0.76 -14.76 23.53
CA TYR A 26 -1.48 -14.20 24.67
C TYR A 26 -2.88 -13.76 24.19
N PRO A 27 -3.89 -14.65 24.21
CA PRO A 27 -5.20 -14.37 23.62
C PRO A 27 -5.85 -13.09 24.15
N ALA A 28 -5.69 -12.80 25.45
CA ALA A 28 -6.19 -11.56 26.04
C ALA A 28 -5.53 -10.30 25.45
N LEU A 29 -4.24 -10.37 25.12
CA LEU A 29 -3.52 -9.25 24.48
C LEU A 29 -3.90 -9.13 23.00
N GLU A 30 -4.10 -10.24 22.31
CA GLU A 30 -4.60 -10.23 20.93
C GLU A 30 -6.02 -9.62 20.86
N ASN A 31 -6.89 -9.94 21.81
CA ASN A 31 -8.24 -9.37 21.88
C ASN A 31 -8.26 -7.84 22.06
N VAL A 32 -7.25 -7.27 22.72
CA VAL A 32 -7.09 -5.80 22.84
C VAL A 32 -6.25 -5.19 21.70
N GLY A 33 -5.97 -5.96 20.65
CA GLY A 33 -5.31 -5.51 19.42
C GLY A 33 -3.78 -5.52 19.48
N VAL A 34 -3.15 -6.14 20.48
CA VAL A 34 -1.68 -6.28 20.50
C VAL A 34 -1.26 -7.30 19.45
N ILE A 35 -0.90 -6.80 18.27
CA ILE A 35 -0.38 -7.60 17.18
C ILE A 35 1.14 -7.54 17.16
N HIS A 36 1.79 -8.70 16.96
CA HIS A 36 3.26 -8.80 16.83
C HIS A 36 4.08 -8.24 18.02
N GLY A 37 3.48 -8.25 19.21
CA GLY A 37 4.07 -7.75 20.44
C GLY A 37 4.23 -6.23 20.47
N VAL A 38 3.35 -5.50 19.79
CA VAL A 38 3.21 -4.04 19.91
C VAL A 38 1.74 -3.69 20.09
N THR A 39 1.45 -2.64 20.86
CA THR A 39 0.10 -2.10 20.99
C THR A 39 -0.35 -1.46 19.67
N PRO A 40 -1.66 -1.34 19.41
CA PRO A 40 -2.17 -0.63 18.23
C PRO A 40 -1.59 0.77 18.09
N ALA A 41 -1.57 1.55 19.18
CA ALA A 41 -1.04 2.92 19.18
C ALA A 41 0.45 2.98 18.80
N LEU A 42 1.28 2.07 19.34
CA LEU A 42 2.69 2.02 18.96
C LEU A 42 2.86 1.57 17.50
N CYS A 43 2.02 0.64 17.03
CA CYS A 43 2.06 0.17 15.65
C CYS A 43 1.73 1.30 14.67
N GLU A 44 0.73 2.12 14.98
CA GLU A 44 0.36 3.31 14.23
C GLU A 44 1.52 4.31 14.17
N ASP A 45 2.05 4.71 15.33
CA ASP A 45 3.16 5.67 15.43
C ASP A 45 4.38 5.23 14.61
N VAL A 46 4.74 3.95 14.72
CA VAL A 46 5.86 3.37 13.99
C VAL A 46 5.59 3.34 12.49
N THR A 47 4.41 2.92 12.07
CA THR A 47 4.06 2.77 10.65
C THR A 47 3.94 4.13 9.97
N LEU A 48 3.26 5.10 10.59
CA LEU A 48 3.17 6.47 10.06
C LEU A 48 4.55 7.13 9.94
N SER A 49 5.43 6.91 10.91
CA SER A 49 6.80 7.42 10.86
C SER A 49 7.60 6.77 9.72
N ALA A 50 7.43 5.46 9.50
CA ALA A 50 8.10 4.70 8.46
C ALA A 50 7.56 4.95 7.03
N LEU A 51 6.31 5.40 6.89
CA LEU A 51 5.74 5.76 5.58
C LEU A 51 6.40 7.00 4.97
N ASN A 52 6.84 7.93 5.82
CA ASN A 52 7.35 9.23 5.40
C ASN A 52 8.89 9.32 5.39
N ASN A 53 9.58 8.33 5.97
CA ASN A 53 11.03 8.40 6.24
C ASN A 53 11.73 7.06 6.02
N THR A 54 13.05 7.08 5.96
CA THR A 54 13.83 5.84 6.16
C THR A 54 13.62 5.30 7.58
N PHE A 55 13.87 4.00 7.81
CA PHE A 55 13.70 3.43 9.14
C PHE A 55 14.64 4.02 10.21
N ASP A 56 15.81 4.54 9.80
CA ASP A 56 16.73 5.22 10.70
C ASP A 56 16.16 6.58 11.13
N GLU A 57 15.68 7.38 10.18
CA GLU A 57 15.02 8.67 10.45
C GLU A 57 13.71 8.50 11.24
N ALA A 58 12.91 7.48 10.93
CA ALA A 58 11.70 7.15 11.66
C ALA A 58 12.02 6.80 13.13
N SER A 59 13.04 5.97 13.35
CA SER A 59 13.56 5.65 14.68
C SER A 59 14.00 6.90 15.44
N ASP A 60 14.76 7.78 14.81
CA ASP A 60 15.22 9.02 15.44
C ASP A 60 14.05 9.98 15.76
N SER A 61 13.07 10.09 14.86
CA SER A 61 11.86 10.88 15.06
C SER A 61 11.04 10.37 16.26
N LEU A 62 10.82 9.06 16.33
CA LEU A 62 10.11 8.40 17.44
C LEU A 62 10.86 8.58 18.76
N LYS A 63 12.19 8.49 18.74
CA LYS A 63 13.01 8.71 19.93
C LYS A 63 12.86 10.13 20.50
N ARG A 64 12.77 11.15 19.65
CA ARG A 64 12.50 12.54 20.08
C ARG A 64 11.12 12.70 20.74
N ARG A 65 10.16 11.81 20.41
CA ARG A 65 8.83 11.73 21.03
C ARG A 65 8.79 10.83 22.28
N GLY A 66 9.93 10.32 22.74
CA GLY A 66 10.02 9.43 23.90
C GLY A 66 9.81 7.94 23.60
N ILE A 67 9.73 7.54 22.32
CA ILE A 67 9.55 6.15 21.90
C ILE A 67 10.91 5.58 21.44
N ASP A 68 11.57 4.82 22.31
CA ASP A 68 12.85 4.20 21.98
C ASP A 68 12.66 2.86 21.25
N ILE A 69 12.78 2.90 19.92
CA ILE A 69 12.65 1.74 19.04
C ILE A 69 13.79 1.71 18.03
N SER A 70 14.49 0.59 17.91
CA SER A 70 15.56 0.48 16.90
C SER A 70 15.00 0.52 15.46
N PRO A 71 15.76 0.99 14.46
CA PRO A 71 15.35 0.99 13.05
C PRO A 71 14.93 -0.41 12.55
N LYS A 72 15.64 -1.43 13.01
CA LYS A 72 15.33 -2.84 12.72
C LYS A 72 13.96 -3.26 13.28
N ARG A 73 13.62 -2.81 14.48
CA ARG A 73 12.34 -3.14 15.11
C ARG A 73 11.22 -2.35 14.46
N ALA A 74 11.43 -1.08 14.10
CA ALA A 74 10.49 -0.27 13.33
C ALA A 74 10.13 -0.98 12.01
N ARG A 75 11.15 -1.38 11.23
CA ARG A 75 10.96 -2.18 10.02
C ARG A 75 10.14 -3.45 10.24
N ALA A 76 10.52 -4.24 11.25
CA ALA A 76 9.85 -5.50 11.53
C ALA A 76 8.40 -5.33 12.02
N VAL A 77 8.04 -4.18 12.59
CA VAL A 77 6.65 -3.86 12.95
C VAL A 77 5.89 -3.46 11.69
N SER A 78 6.42 -2.52 10.90
CA SER A 78 5.77 -2.03 9.68
C SER A 78 5.55 -3.14 8.64
N GLU A 79 6.53 -4.03 8.42
CA GLU A 79 6.38 -5.15 7.48
C GLU A 79 5.28 -6.12 7.90
N LYS A 80 5.11 -6.34 9.21
CA LYS A 80 4.08 -7.25 9.72
C LYS A 80 2.70 -6.61 9.68
N PHE A 81 2.60 -5.34 10.04
CA PHE A 81 1.37 -4.55 9.84
C PHE A 81 0.93 -4.59 8.38
N ALA A 82 1.87 -4.38 7.45
CA ALA A 82 1.58 -4.46 6.01
C ALA A 82 1.14 -5.87 5.58
N ALA A 83 1.72 -6.94 6.13
CA ALA A 83 1.28 -8.31 5.84
C ALA A 83 -0.17 -8.54 6.29
N THR A 84 -0.54 -8.12 7.50
CA THR A 84 -1.92 -8.20 7.98
C THR A 84 -2.88 -7.37 7.13
N ALA A 85 -2.48 -6.15 6.72
CA ALA A 85 -3.29 -5.33 5.83
C ALA A 85 -3.51 -6.00 4.45
N LEU A 86 -2.50 -6.69 3.91
CA LEU A 86 -2.62 -7.45 2.67
C LEU A 86 -3.51 -8.68 2.81
N GLU A 87 -3.50 -9.35 3.97
CA GLU A 87 -4.41 -10.47 4.27
C GLU A 87 -5.86 -10.00 4.36
N ILE A 88 -6.12 -8.88 5.02
CA ILE A 88 -7.45 -8.26 5.08
C ILE A 88 -7.93 -7.88 3.68
N ARG A 89 -7.08 -7.19 2.90
CA ARG A 89 -7.40 -6.82 1.52
C ARG A 89 -7.71 -8.04 0.64
N GLY A 90 -7.03 -9.17 0.88
CA GLY A 90 -7.32 -10.43 0.19
C GLY A 90 -8.73 -10.94 0.51
N LYS A 91 -9.10 -10.95 1.79
CA LYS A 91 -10.46 -11.35 2.22
C LYS A 91 -11.53 -10.42 1.68
N ASP A 92 -11.31 -9.11 1.72
CA ASP A 92 -12.26 -8.13 1.18
C ASP A 92 -12.51 -8.35 -0.32
N LEU A 93 -11.46 -8.73 -1.06
CA LEU A 93 -11.54 -9.04 -2.48
C LEU A 93 -12.23 -10.39 -2.73
N ASP A 94 -11.99 -11.40 -1.91
CA ASP A 94 -12.72 -12.68 -1.95
C ASP A 94 -14.22 -12.47 -1.64
N ASP A 95 -14.55 -11.67 -0.62
CA ASP A 95 -15.94 -11.32 -0.28
C ASP A 95 -16.61 -10.57 -1.42
N TYR A 96 -15.89 -9.69 -2.12
CA TYR A 96 -16.39 -9.01 -3.31
C TYR A 96 -16.71 -10.00 -4.44
N HIS A 97 -15.80 -10.92 -4.76
CA HIS A 97 -16.03 -11.94 -5.80
C HIS A 97 -17.16 -12.91 -5.46
N ASN A 98 -17.42 -13.14 -4.17
CA ASN A 98 -18.51 -14.00 -3.70
C ASN A 98 -19.83 -13.25 -3.50
N GLY A 99 -19.91 -11.94 -3.81
CA GLY A 99 -21.10 -11.12 -3.60
C GLY A 99 -21.46 -10.87 -2.12
N ALA A 100 -20.52 -11.12 -1.21
CA ALA A 100 -20.68 -10.95 0.24
C ALA A 100 -20.14 -9.61 0.77
N ALA A 101 -19.42 -8.84 -0.06
CA ALA A 101 -18.86 -7.56 0.35
C ALA A 101 -19.94 -6.55 0.74
N ALA A 102 -19.80 -5.94 1.92
CA ALA A 102 -20.67 -4.86 2.35
C ALA A 102 -20.37 -3.56 1.58
N GLN A 103 -21.41 -2.75 1.34
CA GLN A 103 -21.28 -1.41 0.79
C GLN A 103 -21.46 -0.36 1.89
N ALA A 104 -20.60 0.65 1.88
CA ALA A 104 -20.79 1.89 2.63
C ALA A 104 -21.30 2.98 1.67
N PRO A 105 -22.26 3.84 2.06
CA PRO A 105 -22.80 4.90 1.20
C PRO A 105 -21.85 6.11 1.09
N ALA A 106 -20.54 5.86 1.01
CA ALA A 106 -19.50 6.89 1.05
C ALA A 106 -19.50 7.79 -0.19
N LEU A 107 -19.99 7.28 -1.32
CA LEU A 107 -20.08 8.00 -2.60
C LEU A 107 -21.50 8.40 -2.99
N LYS A 108 -22.47 8.26 -2.08
CA LYS A 108 -23.86 8.60 -2.36
C LYS A 108 -23.99 10.07 -2.80
N ASP A 109 -24.72 10.30 -3.89
CA ASP A 109 -24.99 11.61 -4.48
C ASP A 109 -23.73 12.40 -4.91
N ALA A 110 -22.55 11.76 -4.93
CA ALA A 110 -21.29 12.40 -5.28
C ALA A 110 -20.99 12.30 -6.78
N HIS A 111 -20.29 13.30 -7.32
CA HIS A 111 -19.53 13.15 -8.56
C HIS A 111 -18.19 12.51 -8.21
N VAL A 112 -17.87 11.36 -8.78
CA VAL A 112 -16.70 10.57 -8.38
C VAL A 112 -15.62 10.66 -9.46
N ALA A 113 -14.39 10.95 -9.06
CA ALA A 113 -13.23 10.88 -9.94
C ALA A 113 -12.35 9.69 -9.58
N VAL A 114 -11.95 8.94 -10.61
CA VAL A 114 -10.91 7.92 -10.51
C VAL A 114 -9.70 8.36 -11.33
N CYS A 115 -8.52 8.34 -10.70
CA CYS A 115 -7.26 8.56 -11.38
C CYS A 115 -6.39 7.31 -11.27
N LEU A 116 -5.89 6.83 -12.41
CA LEU A 116 -4.87 5.78 -12.48
C LEU A 116 -3.50 6.41 -12.72
N ASP A 117 -2.48 5.92 -12.02
CA ASP A 117 -1.08 6.32 -12.19
C ASP A 117 -0.15 5.10 -12.27
N GLY A 118 0.99 5.29 -12.92
CA GLY A 118 2.04 4.29 -13.11
C GLY A 118 3.36 4.82 -12.60
N GLY A 119 3.87 4.25 -11.51
CA GLY A 119 5.16 4.63 -10.95
C GLY A 119 6.31 3.79 -11.53
N ARG A 120 7.52 3.99 -11.02
CA ARG A 120 8.65 3.09 -11.30
C ARG A 120 9.38 2.78 -10.01
N ILE A 121 9.39 1.51 -9.60
CA ILE A 121 10.07 1.05 -8.39
C ILE A 121 11.13 0.04 -8.79
N ASN A 122 12.35 0.18 -8.25
CA ASN A 122 13.40 -0.80 -8.43
C ASN A 122 13.43 -1.76 -7.24
N ILE A 123 12.99 -3.00 -7.46
CA ILE A 123 12.92 -4.01 -6.39
C ILE A 123 14.16 -4.88 -6.44
N ARG A 124 14.83 -4.97 -5.28
CA ARG A 124 15.99 -5.85 -5.09
C ARG A 124 15.55 -7.22 -4.59
N THR A 125 15.76 -8.25 -5.40
CA THR A 125 15.51 -9.64 -5.02
C THR A 125 16.86 -10.34 -4.81
N PRO A 126 17.14 -10.93 -3.63
CA PRO A 126 18.40 -11.62 -3.38
C PRO A 126 18.59 -12.79 -4.35
N LYS A 127 19.81 -12.99 -4.85
CA LYS A 127 20.13 -14.16 -5.68
C LYS A 127 20.12 -15.43 -4.84
N ASN A 128 19.58 -16.52 -5.40
CA ASN A 128 19.63 -17.84 -4.79
C ASN A 128 21.06 -18.42 -4.83
N GLY A 129 21.36 -19.39 -3.96
CA GLY A 129 22.65 -20.13 -3.97
C GLY A 129 23.69 -19.68 -2.94
N ARG A 130 24.92 -20.18 -3.09
CA ARG A 130 26.06 -19.86 -2.21
C ARG A 130 26.56 -18.44 -2.48
N ILE A 131 27.05 -17.76 -1.44
CA ILE A 131 27.74 -16.47 -1.60
C ILE A 131 29.11 -16.77 -2.23
N PRO A 132 29.47 -16.15 -3.38
CA PRO A 132 30.78 -16.33 -3.99
C PRO A 132 31.92 -16.05 -2.99
N ASP A 133 33.01 -16.81 -3.07
CA ASP A 133 34.09 -16.76 -2.09
C ASP A 133 34.83 -15.40 -2.10
N ASP A 134 34.79 -14.69 -3.23
CA ASP A 134 35.31 -13.33 -3.42
C ASP A 134 34.34 -12.22 -2.96
N ALA A 135 33.08 -12.55 -2.65
CA ALA A 135 32.05 -11.59 -2.29
C ALA A 135 31.79 -11.51 -0.77
N LYS A 136 31.76 -10.28 -0.24
CA LYS A 136 31.42 -10.04 1.19
C LYS A 136 29.93 -10.20 1.50
N ARG A 137 29.05 -10.15 0.48
CA ARG A 137 27.59 -10.18 0.61
C ARG A 137 26.97 -10.92 -0.58
N ARG A 138 25.78 -11.49 -0.36
CA ARG A 138 24.94 -12.08 -1.41
C ARG A 138 24.57 -11.00 -2.44
N GLY A 139 24.74 -11.30 -3.72
CA GLY A 139 24.28 -10.44 -4.81
C GLY A 139 22.75 -10.39 -4.88
N PHE A 140 22.21 -9.44 -5.64
CA PHE A 140 20.76 -9.31 -5.88
C PHE A 140 20.50 -9.00 -7.35
N ASN A 141 19.30 -9.32 -7.82
CA ASN A 141 18.73 -8.80 -9.05
C ASN A 141 17.97 -7.51 -8.72
N ALA A 142 18.08 -6.49 -9.55
CA ALA A 142 17.43 -5.21 -9.36
C ALA A 142 16.56 -4.94 -10.59
N ASN A 143 15.27 -5.25 -10.45
CA ASN A 143 14.33 -5.17 -11.56
C ASN A 143 13.43 -3.96 -11.37
N TRP A 144 13.39 -3.10 -12.38
CA TRP A 144 12.38 -2.07 -12.47
C TRP A 144 11.01 -2.72 -12.69
N ARG A 145 10.06 -2.40 -11.82
CA ARG A 145 8.66 -2.79 -11.92
C ARG A 145 7.79 -1.54 -11.85
N GLU A 146 6.69 -1.58 -12.57
CA GLU A 146 5.69 -0.53 -12.55
C GLU A 146 4.65 -0.85 -11.46
N PRO A 147 4.62 -0.13 -10.33
CA PRO A 147 3.42 -0.09 -9.51
C PRO A 147 2.30 0.63 -10.26
N LYS A 148 1.13 0.03 -10.28
CA LYS A 148 -0.11 0.63 -10.72
C LYS A 148 -0.86 1.12 -9.49
N LEU A 149 -1.16 2.40 -9.46
CA LEU A 149 -1.85 3.06 -8.35
C LEU A 149 -3.18 3.61 -8.88
N PHE A 150 -4.19 3.61 -8.02
CA PHE A 150 -5.42 4.32 -8.29
C PHE A 150 -5.82 5.19 -7.10
N THR A 151 -6.52 6.26 -7.39
CA THR A 151 -7.12 7.12 -6.37
C THR A 151 -8.58 7.39 -6.70
N ILE A 152 -9.42 7.39 -5.68
CA ILE A 152 -10.86 7.65 -5.75
C ILE A 152 -11.14 8.86 -4.85
N TYR A 153 -11.85 9.84 -5.38
CA TYR A 153 -12.26 11.03 -4.62
C TYR A 153 -13.49 11.70 -5.20
N SER A 154 -14.26 12.37 -4.35
CA SER A 154 -15.44 13.12 -4.77
C SER A 154 -15.10 14.51 -5.29
N LEU A 155 -15.91 14.98 -6.23
CA LEU A 155 -15.86 16.30 -6.84
C LEU A 155 -17.10 17.13 -6.47
N ASP A 156 -16.93 18.46 -6.49
CA ASP A 156 -18.04 19.41 -6.47
C ASP A 156 -18.65 19.58 -7.88
N GLU A 157 -19.71 20.39 -7.97
CA GLU A 157 -20.43 20.66 -9.23
C GLU A 157 -19.52 21.36 -10.26
N GLU A 158 -18.50 22.08 -9.81
CA GLU A 158 -17.48 22.71 -10.67
C GLU A 158 -16.34 21.76 -11.08
N GLY A 159 -16.39 20.49 -10.66
CA GLY A 159 -15.40 19.47 -10.99
C GLY A 159 -14.06 19.63 -10.25
N LYS A 160 -14.03 20.37 -9.14
CA LYS A 160 -12.90 20.43 -8.20
C LYS A 160 -13.08 19.38 -7.12
N ARG A 161 -11.96 18.97 -6.51
CA ARG A 161 -11.98 18.00 -5.42
C ARG A 161 -12.66 18.62 -4.19
N LEU A 162 -13.65 17.92 -3.63
CA LEU A 162 -14.28 18.28 -2.37
C LEU A 162 -13.25 18.21 -1.23
N LYS A 163 -13.18 19.27 -0.41
CA LYS A 163 -12.34 19.28 0.78
C LYS A 163 -13.02 18.48 1.90
N GLY A 164 -12.25 17.67 2.62
CA GLY A 164 -12.78 16.82 3.70
C GLY A 164 -13.57 15.60 3.21
N SER A 165 -13.75 15.42 1.90
CA SER A 165 -14.33 14.19 1.38
C SER A 165 -13.37 13.01 1.53
N PRO A 166 -13.90 11.78 1.66
CA PRO A 166 -13.09 10.58 1.66
C PRO A 166 -12.19 10.51 0.42
N HIS A 167 -10.93 10.16 0.65
CA HIS A 167 -9.93 9.98 -0.41
C HIS A 167 -9.32 8.60 -0.25
N PHE A 168 -9.52 7.75 -1.23
CA PHE A 168 -9.03 6.39 -1.23
C PHE A 168 -7.88 6.25 -2.21
N CYS A 169 -6.84 5.55 -1.80
CA CYS A 169 -5.65 5.28 -2.59
C CYS A 169 -5.24 3.84 -2.33
N ASP A 170 -5.10 3.05 -3.40
CA ASP A 170 -4.53 1.71 -3.34
C ASP A 170 -3.73 1.45 -4.62
N GLY A 171 -3.00 0.35 -4.63
CA GLY A 171 -2.28 -0.10 -5.80
C GLY A 171 -1.58 -1.43 -5.62
N THR A 172 -1.00 -1.87 -6.71
CA THR A 172 -0.33 -3.16 -6.79
C THR A 172 0.79 -3.16 -7.83
N ILE A 173 1.75 -4.05 -7.62
CA ILE A 173 2.82 -4.35 -8.60
C ILE A 173 2.50 -5.60 -9.43
N SER A 174 1.29 -6.16 -9.27
CA SER A 174 0.85 -7.42 -9.90
C SER A 174 0.20 -7.24 -11.28
N GLY A 175 0.29 -6.05 -11.86
CA GLY A 175 -0.21 -5.78 -13.22
C GLY A 175 -1.59 -5.11 -13.26
N PRO A 176 -2.03 -4.71 -14.46
CA PRO A 176 -3.26 -3.93 -14.65
C PRO A 176 -4.52 -4.71 -14.28
N GLU A 177 -4.59 -6.02 -14.55
CA GLU A 177 -5.77 -6.85 -14.25
C GLU A 177 -6.05 -6.86 -12.75
N LYS A 178 -5.03 -7.12 -11.94
CA LYS A 178 -5.13 -7.07 -10.48
C LYS A 178 -5.36 -5.66 -9.94
N THR A 179 -5.01 -4.63 -10.69
CA THR A 179 -5.32 -3.24 -10.31
C THR A 179 -6.80 -2.94 -10.53
N LEU A 180 -7.36 -3.37 -11.67
CA LEU A 180 -8.78 -3.20 -11.98
C LEU A 180 -9.66 -4.00 -11.03
N ASP A 181 -9.22 -5.20 -10.65
CA ASP A 181 -9.89 -6.05 -9.66
C ASP A 181 -10.02 -5.34 -8.30
N LEU A 182 -8.90 -4.79 -7.80
CA LEU A 182 -8.87 -3.99 -6.58
C LEU A 182 -9.72 -2.72 -6.70
N LEU A 183 -9.69 -2.04 -7.84
CA LEU A 183 -10.48 -0.83 -8.08
C LEU A 183 -11.98 -1.13 -8.06
N ALA A 184 -12.40 -2.23 -8.70
CA ALA A 184 -13.81 -2.62 -8.74
C ALA A 184 -14.33 -2.98 -7.34
N ALA A 185 -13.57 -3.78 -6.59
CA ALA A 185 -13.89 -4.11 -5.21
C ALA A 185 -14.00 -2.85 -4.33
N GLU A 186 -13.08 -1.91 -4.48
CA GLU A 186 -13.10 -0.67 -3.69
C GLU A 186 -14.27 0.24 -4.09
N LEU A 187 -14.58 0.39 -5.38
CA LEU A 187 -15.75 1.15 -5.83
C LEU A 187 -17.07 0.54 -5.32
N HIS A 188 -17.18 -0.80 -5.35
CA HIS A 188 -18.31 -1.51 -4.79
C HIS A 188 -18.43 -1.25 -3.28
N ARG A 189 -17.34 -1.45 -2.53
CA ARG A 189 -17.29 -1.19 -1.08
C ARG A 189 -17.69 0.24 -0.72
N LEU A 190 -17.40 1.20 -1.59
CA LEU A 190 -17.74 2.61 -1.41
C LEU A 190 -19.15 3.01 -1.90
N GLY A 191 -19.93 2.04 -2.38
CA GLY A 191 -21.31 2.25 -2.79
C GLY A 191 -21.43 3.06 -4.07
N ILE A 192 -20.58 2.79 -5.06
CA ILE A 192 -20.56 3.53 -6.34
C ILE A 192 -21.92 3.57 -7.04
N GLY A 193 -22.79 2.57 -6.84
CA GLY A 193 -24.14 2.55 -7.41
C GLY A 193 -25.05 3.69 -6.94
N GLY A 194 -24.71 4.37 -5.83
CA GLY A 194 -25.40 5.56 -5.36
C GLY A 194 -24.78 6.89 -5.82
N ALA A 195 -23.70 6.86 -6.62
CA ALA A 195 -23.06 8.07 -7.13
C ALA A 195 -23.87 8.70 -8.28
N LYS A 196 -23.74 10.02 -8.46
CA LYS A 196 -24.36 10.72 -9.59
C LYS A 196 -23.64 10.43 -10.91
N GLU A 197 -22.31 10.35 -10.85
CA GLU A 197 -21.47 10.22 -12.02
C GLU A 197 -20.09 9.66 -11.64
N LEU A 198 -19.49 8.90 -12.55
CA LEU A 198 -18.11 8.42 -12.46
C LEU A 198 -17.26 8.97 -13.61
N LEU A 199 -16.22 9.72 -13.27
CA LEU A 199 -15.30 10.35 -14.20
C LEU A 199 -13.92 9.67 -14.15
N SER A 200 -13.46 9.18 -15.29
CA SER A 200 -12.07 8.73 -15.46
C SER A 200 -11.18 9.92 -15.79
N ARG A 201 -10.30 10.33 -14.87
CA ARG A 201 -9.33 11.40 -15.10
C ARG A 201 -7.98 10.84 -15.47
N ARG A 202 -7.56 11.13 -16.70
CA ARG A 202 -6.16 10.96 -17.10
C ARG A 202 -5.35 12.09 -16.46
N ARG A 203 -4.36 11.77 -15.62
CA ARG A 203 -3.37 12.78 -15.23
C ARG A 203 -2.68 13.27 -16.51
N PRO A 204 -2.71 14.57 -16.84
CA PRO A 204 -1.97 15.07 -17.98
C PRO A 204 -0.49 14.80 -17.74
N SER A 205 0.13 14.02 -18.63
CA SER A 205 1.58 13.80 -18.56
C SER A 205 2.26 15.17 -18.62
N SER A 206 3.23 15.43 -17.75
CA SER A 206 3.99 16.69 -17.69
C SER A 206 4.75 17.02 -18.97
N ARG A 207 4.69 16.16 -19.99
CA ARG A 207 5.42 16.26 -21.26
C ARG A 207 4.59 16.68 -22.47
N HIS A 208 3.28 16.88 -22.34
CA HIS A 208 2.45 17.32 -23.47
C HIS A 208 1.70 18.61 -23.11
N ARG A 209 1.78 19.61 -24.01
CA ARG A 209 0.96 20.83 -23.97
C ARG A 209 -0.49 20.45 -23.68
N ARG A 210 -1.12 21.16 -22.74
CA ARG A 210 -2.53 20.96 -22.38
C ARG A 210 -3.36 20.93 -23.67
N PRO A 211 -4.09 19.83 -23.97
CA PRO A 211 -5.05 19.84 -25.07
C PRO A 211 -6.09 20.93 -24.80
N SER A 212 -6.65 21.50 -25.86
CA SER A 212 -7.74 22.47 -25.71
C SER A 212 -8.91 21.83 -24.95
N VAL A 213 -9.66 22.63 -24.19
CA VAL A 213 -10.82 22.18 -23.39
C VAL A 213 -11.84 21.38 -24.24
N ARG A 214 -11.92 21.70 -25.54
CA ARG A 214 -12.77 20.99 -26.51
C ARG A 214 -12.28 19.57 -26.81
N ALA A 215 -10.97 19.37 -26.92
CA ALA A 215 -10.38 18.05 -27.15
C ALA A 215 -10.52 17.15 -25.91
N GLN A 216 -10.41 17.73 -24.69
CA GLN A 216 -10.62 17.02 -23.43
C GLN A 216 -12.08 16.51 -23.32
N ARG A 217 -13.06 17.37 -23.58
CA ARG A 217 -14.49 17.00 -23.56
C ARG A 217 -14.85 15.93 -24.59
N GLN A 218 -14.21 15.94 -25.77
CA GLN A 218 -14.47 14.93 -26.80
C GLN A 218 -13.93 13.55 -26.35
N THR A 219 -12.71 13.51 -25.79
CA THR A 219 -12.12 12.27 -25.28
C THR A 219 -12.83 11.73 -24.03
N GLU A 220 -13.32 12.62 -23.16
CA GLU A 220 -14.11 12.25 -21.98
C GLU A 220 -15.43 11.61 -22.40
N LYS A 221 -16.13 12.18 -23.41
CA LYS A 221 -17.35 11.57 -23.97
C LYS A 221 -17.12 10.19 -24.58
N THR A 222 -16.04 10.00 -25.34
CA THR A 222 -15.74 8.69 -25.95
C THR A 222 -15.40 7.63 -24.90
N LEU A 223 -14.76 8.01 -23.79
CA LEU A 223 -14.42 7.09 -22.70
C LEU A 223 -15.62 6.78 -21.80
N VAL A 224 -16.54 7.73 -21.59
CA VAL A 224 -17.82 7.47 -20.93
C VAL A 224 -18.61 6.41 -21.72
N GLN A 225 -18.67 6.54 -23.05
CA GLN A 225 -19.35 5.55 -23.91
C GLN A 225 -18.71 4.14 -23.81
N GLN A 226 -17.37 4.06 -23.82
CA GLN A 226 -16.66 2.77 -23.69
C GLN A 226 -16.76 2.16 -22.29
N ASN A 227 -16.95 2.99 -21.26
CA ASN A 227 -17.18 2.53 -19.90
C ASN A 227 -18.64 2.09 -19.69
N GLU A 228 -19.62 2.72 -20.31
CA GLU A 228 -21.00 2.22 -20.33
C GLU A 228 -21.05 0.84 -20.99
N ASP A 229 -20.35 0.61 -22.10
CA ASP A 229 -20.20 -0.73 -22.70
C ASP A 229 -19.48 -1.75 -21.80
N PHE A 230 -18.68 -1.30 -20.82
CA PHE A 230 -17.99 -2.16 -19.86
C PHE A 230 -18.88 -2.45 -18.63
N PHE A 231 -19.70 -1.50 -18.19
CA PHE A 231 -20.64 -1.65 -17.08
C PHE A 231 -21.95 -2.34 -17.49
N GLU A 232 -22.45 -2.14 -18.73
CA GLU A 232 -23.63 -2.85 -19.26
C GLU A 232 -23.37 -4.34 -19.51
N ARG A 233 -22.09 -4.75 -19.64
CA ARG A 233 -21.71 -6.16 -19.75
C ARG A 233 -21.82 -6.95 -18.44
N GLY A 234 -22.29 -6.32 -17.37
CA GLY A 234 -22.46 -6.92 -16.07
C GLY A 234 -21.11 -7.18 -15.41
N LEU A 235 -20.84 -6.47 -14.32
CA LEU A 235 -19.97 -7.05 -13.31
C LEU A 235 -20.66 -8.35 -12.85
N PRO A 236 -19.96 -9.50 -12.82
CA PRO A 236 -20.55 -10.73 -12.26
C PRO A 236 -21.03 -10.51 -10.83
#